data_AF-A0A1V5AB13-F1
#
_entry.id   AF-A0A1V5AB13-F1
#
_cell.length_a   1.000
_cell.length_b   1.000
_cell.length_c   1.000
_cell.angle_alpha   90.00
_cell.angle_beta   90.00
_cell.angle_gamma   90.00
#
_symmetry.space_group_name_H-M   'P 1'
#
loop_
_entity.id
_entity.type
_entity.pdbx_description
1 polymer ?
#
loop_
_entity_poly.entity_id
_entity_poly.type
_entity_poly.pdbx_seq_one_letter_code
_entity_poly.pdbx_strand_id
1 'polypeptide(L)'
;MEKITNIKIISFRIYGTNDYFSDSDNREQAKCLETIVMQNFPKKDWETSCYFGEIPDDIVQYKHSFDGYNLFAIKTLFRQLNTLKTKEEQLNECITEVKSRSTIFTEYKYYITISIQREIDLKRYKLIKNDNALDVKASLECLKEQKNKMKFPEILDKVVFSLINEIDQSFFIKPIIEENLLILNDVRALGNIRAKMTGSLTNSKPYKKINTNEVEERINKITSSHNNWINSIIHWHLSMLKEKDKWKKFYFGFVFLEIMTHKAFEKIYRENLFDVLKKDNEGYDKFIKIPISDIISEDANKVTLMAKFSFVAGILHPINYSNDLSNFKKCKKIRDKISHGDVVEIDVLPLKEMNSLVEFYSREMLNLL
;
A
#
# COMPACT_ATOMS: atom_id res chain seq x y z
N MET A 1 -4.24 34.81 17.15
CA MET A 1 -3.85 33.53 16.50
C MET A 1 -2.35 33.41 16.66
N GLU A 2 -1.85 32.28 17.14
CA GLU A 2 -0.40 32.06 17.18
C GLU A 2 0.18 32.12 15.76
N LYS A 3 1.38 32.70 15.64
CA LYS A 3 2.09 32.76 14.37
C LYS A 3 2.40 31.33 13.91
N ILE A 4 2.03 31.00 12.68
CA ILE A 4 2.35 29.69 12.10
C ILE A 4 3.84 29.69 11.75
N THR A 5 4.62 28.84 12.41
CA THR A 5 6.07 28.72 12.27
C THR A 5 6.48 27.43 11.57
N ASN A 6 5.66 26.37 11.65
CA ASN A 6 5.87 25.11 10.96
C ASN A 6 4.56 24.58 10.35
N ILE A 7 4.65 24.00 9.15
CA ILE A 7 3.57 23.23 8.54
C ILE A 7 4.11 21.86 8.16
N LYS A 8 3.45 20.81 8.63
CA LYS A 8 3.73 19.43 8.28
C LYS A 8 2.54 18.84 7.55
N ILE A 9 2.77 18.23 6.39
CA ILE A 9 1.76 17.40 5.73
C ILE A 9 2.02 15.98 6.14
N ILE A 10 1.00 15.31 6.68
CA ILE A 10 1.05 13.88 6.99
C ILE A 10 -0.04 13.16 6.18
N SER A 11 0.34 12.05 5.56
CA SER A 11 -0.58 11.09 4.97
C SER A 11 -0.40 9.78 5.71
N PHE A 12 -1.47 9.14 6.15
CA PHE A 12 -1.33 7.86 6.83
C PHE A 12 -2.47 6.90 6.52
N ARG A 13 -2.14 5.60 6.61
CA ARG A 13 -3.09 4.49 6.60
C ARG A 13 -2.88 3.64 7.83
N ILE A 14 -3.99 3.34 8.50
CA ILE A 14 -4.03 2.44 9.64
C ILE A 14 -4.81 1.21 9.22
N TYR A 15 -4.21 0.05 9.46
CA TYR A 15 -4.81 -1.27 9.29
C TYR A 15 -4.83 -1.96 10.65
N GLY A 16 -5.76 -2.88 10.87
CA GLY A 16 -5.81 -3.60 12.13
C GLY A 16 -6.63 -4.88 12.08
N THR A 17 -6.36 -5.77 13.04
CA THR A 17 -6.92 -7.12 13.11
C THR A 17 -6.93 -7.64 14.56
N ASN A 18 -7.82 -8.60 14.84
CA ASN A 18 -7.89 -9.31 16.12
C ASN A 18 -7.29 -10.72 16.08
N ASP A 19 -7.06 -11.27 14.88
CA ASP A 19 -6.86 -12.71 14.69
C ASP A 19 -5.38 -13.13 14.54
N TYR A 20 -4.44 -12.21 14.77
CA TYR A 20 -3.07 -12.36 14.26
C TYR A 20 -2.05 -13.07 15.17
N PHE A 21 -2.44 -13.52 16.37
CA PHE A 21 -1.55 -14.24 17.27
C PHE A 21 -2.27 -15.38 18.00
N SER A 22 -1.57 -16.52 18.10
CA SER A 22 -1.97 -17.72 18.82
C SER A 22 -1.84 -17.57 20.34
N ASP A 23 -2.37 -16.50 20.91
CA ASP A 23 -2.43 -16.34 22.37
C ASP A 23 -3.89 -16.36 22.79
N SER A 24 -4.26 -17.45 23.46
CA SER A 24 -5.64 -17.75 23.82
C SER A 24 -6.22 -16.83 24.89
N ASP A 25 -5.45 -16.05 25.66
CA ASP A 25 -6.00 -15.57 26.93
C ASP A 25 -5.62 -14.17 27.44
N ASN A 26 -4.98 -13.28 26.65
CA ASN A 26 -4.78 -11.90 27.13
C ASN A 26 -5.24 -10.85 26.11
N ARG A 27 -6.18 -10.00 26.57
CA ARG A 27 -6.66 -8.77 25.92
C ARG A 27 -5.63 -7.62 25.98
N GLU A 28 -4.38 -7.90 26.33
CA GLU A 28 -3.35 -6.86 26.32
C GLU A 28 -3.02 -6.50 24.87
N GLN A 29 -3.11 -5.20 24.56
CA GLN A 29 -2.68 -4.66 23.28
C GLN A 29 -1.20 -4.98 23.09
N ALA A 30 -0.83 -5.40 21.89
CA ALA A 30 0.57 -5.65 21.60
C ALA A 30 1.31 -4.32 21.52
N LYS A 31 2.18 -4.06 22.51
CA LYS A 31 3.13 -2.94 22.49
C LYS A 31 3.76 -2.80 21.11
N CYS A 32 4.03 -1.57 20.66
CA CYS A 32 4.74 -1.31 19.41
C CYS A 32 6.00 -2.21 19.34
N LEU A 33 5.96 -3.18 18.43
CA LEU A 33 6.93 -4.27 18.38
C LEU A 33 8.17 -3.80 17.61
N GLU A 34 7.98 -3.11 16.49
CA GLU A 34 9.03 -2.68 15.56
C GLU A 34 8.61 -1.40 14.83
N THR A 35 9.56 -0.63 14.32
CA THR A 35 9.29 0.54 13.46
C THR A 35 10.33 0.63 12.35
N ILE A 36 9.86 0.87 11.13
CA ILE A 36 10.70 1.19 9.97
C ILE A 36 10.60 2.70 9.75
N VAL A 37 11.71 3.41 9.70
CA VAL A 37 11.74 4.86 9.43
C VAL A 37 12.71 5.12 8.27
N MET A 38 12.16 5.55 7.14
CA MET A 38 12.94 5.91 5.95
C MET A 38 13.00 7.41 5.79
N GLN A 39 14.18 7.98 6.04
CA GLN A 39 14.45 9.40 5.84
C GLN A 39 14.70 9.71 4.37
N ASN A 40 14.27 10.89 3.93
CA ASN A 40 14.33 11.35 2.54
C ASN A 40 13.60 10.44 1.54
N PHE A 41 12.53 9.79 1.98
CA PHE A 41 11.75 8.87 1.17
C PHE A 41 10.30 9.30 1.00
N PRO A 42 9.76 9.31 -0.24
CA PRO A 42 10.40 8.94 -1.51
C PRO A 42 11.22 10.08 -2.14
N LYS A 43 11.31 11.23 -1.47
CA LYS A 43 12.04 12.41 -1.92
C LYS A 43 12.74 13.06 -0.75
N LYS A 44 13.77 13.86 -1.04
CA LYS A 44 14.42 14.72 -0.05
C LYS A 44 13.41 15.51 0.80
N ASP A 45 13.64 15.57 2.11
CA ASP A 45 12.79 16.23 3.11
C ASP A 45 11.44 15.54 3.37
N TRP A 46 11.31 14.27 3.00
CA TRP A 46 10.16 13.42 3.33
C TRP A 46 10.62 12.31 4.28
N GLU A 47 9.73 11.88 5.16
CA GLU A 47 9.93 10.71 6.00
C GLU A 47 8.77 9.75 5.78
N THR A 48 9.05 8.46 5.66
CA THR A 48 8.04 7.41 5.64
C THR A 48 8.29 6.45 6.79
N SER A 49 7.27 6.25 7.60
CA SER A 49 7.35 5.45 8.82
C SER A 49 6.30 4.35 8.83
N CYS A 50 6.69 3.12 9.19
CA CYS A 50 5.80 1.98 9.36
C CYS A 50 5.90 1.49 10.80
N TYR A 51 4.78 1.50 11.51
CA TYR A 51 4.67 1.09 12.91
C TYR A 51 3.87 -0.20 13.01
N PHE A 52 4.32 -1.14 13.83
CA PHE A 52 3.71 -2.46 14.00
C PHE A 52 3.35 -2.69 15.47
N GLY A 53 2.08 -2.98 15.76
CA GLY A 53 1.56 -3.20 17.12
C GLY A 53 0.56 -2.12 17.52
N GLU A 54 1.05 -1.00 18.05
CA GLU A 54 0.23 0.15 18.46
C GLU A 54 0.25 1.27 17.42
N ILE A 55 -0.77 2.12 17.47
CA ILE A 55 -0.81 3.34 16.67
C ILE A 55 -0.02 4.42 17.41
N PRO A 56 0.91 5.12 16.74
CA PRO A 56 1.69 6.19 17.36
C PRO A 56 0.83 7.29 18.00
N ASP A 57 1.21 7.73 19.20
CA ASP A 57 0.49 8.73 19.98
C ASP A 57 0.27 10.05 19.22
N ASP A 58 1.25 10.47 18.43
CA ASP A 58 1.17 11.67 17.60
C ASP A 58 0.08 11.53 16.52
N ILE A 59 0.00 10.39 15.83
CA ILE A 59 -1.05 10.11 14.84
C ILE A 59 -2.43 10.08 15.52
N VAL A 60 -2.54 9.47 16.70
CA VAL A 60 -3.77 9.46 17.51
C VAL A 60 -4.17 10.88 17.89
N GLN A 61 -3.23 11.69 18.38
CA GLN A 61 -3.46 13.09 18.74
C GLN A 61 -3.88 13.93 17.53
N TYR A 62 -3.22 13.77 16.37
CA TYR A 62 -3.58 14.48 15.15
C TYR A 62 -4.98 14.12 14.66
N LYS A 63 -5.35 12.83 14.70
CA LYS A 63 -6.70 12.40 14.29
C LYS A 63 -7.77 12.92 15.25
N HIS A 64 -7.54 12.85 16.56
CA HIS A 64 -8.46 13.43 17.55
C HIS A 64 -8.60 14.95 17.41
N SER A 65 -7.50 15.66 17.13
CA SER A 65 -7.50 17.11 16.87
C SER A 65 -8.34 17.43 15.62
N PHE A 66 -8.15 16.68 14.53
CA PHE A 66 -8.91 16.83 13.29
C PHE A 66 -10.42 16.54 13.47
N ASP A 67 -10.76 15.43 14.12
CA ASP A 67 -12.15 15.06 14.37
C ASP A 67 -12.83 16.02 15.35
N GLY A 68 -12.12 16.48 16.37
CA GLY A 68 -12.60 17.50 17.30
C GLY A 68 -12.88 18.82 16.58
N TYR A 69 -12.03 19.21 15.64
CA TYR A 69 -12.28 20.37 14.78
C TYR A 69 -13.53 20.19 13.90
N ASN A 70 -13.72 19.01 13.31
CA ASN A 70 -14.91 18.69 12.53
C ASN A 70 -16.19 18.75 13.39
N LEU A 71 -16.15 18.17 14.60
CA LEU A 71 -17.25 18.23 15.55
C LEU A 71 -17.56 19.67 15.98
N PHE A 72 -16.53 20.47 16.25
CA PHE A 72 -16.67 21.89 16.57
C PHE A 72 -17.36 22.66 15.43
N ALA A 73 -16.96 22.42 14.17
CA ALA A 73 -17.60 23.04 13.01
C ALA A 73 -19.08 22.64 12.88
N ILE A 74 -19.40 21.36 13.06
CA ILE A 74 -20.79 20.85 13.06
C ILE A 74 -21.60 21.51 14.17
N LYS A 75 -21.11 21.50 15.42
CA LYS A 75 -21.80 22.13 16.55
C LYS A 75 -21.98 23.63 16.37
N THR A 76 -21.03 24.31 15.73
CA THR A 76 -21.17 25.73 15.37
C THR A 76 -22.34 25.94 14.41
N LEU A 77 -22.43 25.13 13.35
CA LEU A 77 -23.51 25.21 12.36
C LEU A 77 -24.90 24.99 13.00
N PHE A 78 -24.99 24.07 13.97
CA PHE A 78 -26.23 23.78 14.69
C PHE A 78 -26.45 24.60 15.97
N ARG A 79 -25.60 25.61 16.25
CA ARG A 79 -25.67 26.46 17.45
C ARG A 79 -25.69 25.68 18.77
N GLN A 80 -24.95 24.58 18.83
CA GLN A 80 -24.86 23.68 19.99
C GLN A 80 -23.65 23.99 20.89
N LEU A 81 -22.91 25.06 20.62
CA LEU A 81 -21.76 25.48 21.42
C LEU A 81 -22.18 26.43 22.54
N ASN A 82 -21.57 26.26 23.72
CA ASN A 82 -21.79 27.16 24.85
C ASN A 82 -21.12 28.51 24.60
N THR A 83 -21.92 29.55 24.35
CA THR A 83 -21.44 30.90 24.01
C THR A 83 -20.68 31.61 25.13
N LEU A 84 -20.74 31.10 26.37
CA LEU A 84 -19.98 31.65 27.50
C LEU A 84 -18.50 31.25 27.47
N LYS A 85 -18.13 30.24 26.68
CA LYS A 85 -16.77 29.73 26.54
C LYS A 85 -16.08 30.36 25.34
N THR A 86 -14.78 30.55 25.44
CA THR A 86 -13.93 30.95 24.31
C THR A 86 -13.97 29.89 23.21
N LYS A 87 -13.67 30.29 21.95
CA LYS A 87 -13.60 29.34 20.83
C LYS A 87 -12.59 28.22 21.05
N GLU A 88 -11.52 28.50 21.80
CA GLU A 88 -10.48 27.54 22.12
C GLU A 88 -10.95 26.50 23.15
N GLU A 89 -11.63 26.94 24.22
CA GLU A 89 -12.27 26.04 25.19
C GLU A 89 -13.32 25.15 24.52
N GLN A 90 -14.17 25.73 23.66
CA GLN A 90 -15.16 24.99 22.90
C GLN A 90 -14.54 23.92 21.97
N LEU A 91 -13.42 24.24 21.33
CA LEU A 91 -12.68 23.29 20.50
C LEU A 91 -12.07 22.16 21.34
N ASN A 92 -11.44 22.50 22.47
CA ASN A 92 -10.85 21.53 23.39
C ASN A 92 -11.90 20.58 23.97
N GLU A 93 -13.12 21.06 24.22
CA GLU A 93 -14.26 20.22 24.60
C GLU A 93 -14.66 19.24 23.51
N CYS A 94 -14.70 19.70 22.26
CA CYS A 94 -14.99 18.81 21.13
C CYS A 94 -13.89 17.75 20.96
N ILE A 95 -12.62 18.11 21.12
CA ILE A 95 -11.49 17.16 21.08
C ILE A 95 -11.62 16.15 22.23
N THR A 96 -11.94 16.60 23.44
CA THR A 96 -12.13 15.73 24.61
C THR A 96 -13.31 14.79 24.42
N GLU A 97 -14.42 15.28 23.86
CA GLU A 97 -15.59 14.46 23.54
C GLU A 97 -15.24 13.38 22.52
N VAL A 98 -14.53 13.73 21.44
CA VAL A 98 -14.06 12.75 20.45
C VAL A 98 -13.16 11.71 21.11
N LYS A 99 -12.15 12.13 21.89
CA LYS A 99 -11.24 11.22 22.61
C LYS A 99 -12.01 10.22 23.48
N SER A 100 -13.02 10.69 24.21
CA SER A 100 -13.83 9.85 25.11
C SER A 100 -14.70 8.82 24.39
N ARG A 101 -15.00 9.03 23.11
CA ARG A 101 -15.89 8.17 22.30
C ARG A 101 -15.15 7.34 21.26
N SER A 102 -13.89 7.65 21.00
CA SER A 102 -13.09 6.99 19.98
C SER A 102 -12.58 5.64 20.48
N THR A 103 -13.17 4.56 19.98
CA THR A 103 -12.69 3.20 20.23
C THR A 103 -11.81 2.67 19.10
N ILE A 104 -11.70 3.41 17.98
CA ILE A 104 -11.06 2.92 16.75
C ILE A 104 -9.58 2.57 16.92
N PHE A 105 -8.91 3.24 17.89
CA PHE A 105 -7.51 3.03 18.24
C PHE A 105 -7.29 1.90 19.24
N THR A 106 -8.38 1.32 19.77
CA THR A 106 -8.33 0.23 20.75
C THR A 106 -9.20 -0.98 20.39
N GLU A 107 -9.92 -0.92 19.27
CA GLU A 107 -10.83 -1.95 18.76
C GLU A 107 -10.08 -3.21 18.27
N TYR A 108 -8.82 -3.06 17.85
CA TYR A 108 -8.02 -4.14 17.29
C TYR A 108 -6.84 -4.48 18.20
N LYS A 109 -6.46 -5.76 18.26
CA LYS A 109 -5.30 -6.23 19.03
C LYS A 109 -3.96 -5.83 18.40
N TYR A 110 -3.92 -5.74 17.07
CA TYR A 110 -2.73 -5.40 16.30
C TYR A 110 -3.04 -4.34 15.24
N TYR A 111 -2.14 -3.36 15.12
CA TYR A 111 -2.20 -2.33 14.10
C TYR A 111 -0.95 -2.32 13.23
N ILE A 112 -1.13 -1.93 11.97
CA ILE A 112 -0.05 -1.45 11.11
C ILE A 112 -0.40 -0.03 10.71
N THR A 113 0.46 0.90 11.08
CA THR A 113 0.33 2.30 10.69
C THR A 113 1.43 2.65 9.71
N ILE A 114 1.07 3.07 8.51
CA ILE A 114 2.01 3.59 7.51
C ILE A 114 1.77 5.08 7.42
N SER A 115 2.77 5.89 7.73
CA SER A 115 2.72 7.34 7.61
C SER A 115 3.79 7.84 6.62
N ILE A 116 3.45 8.89 5.91
CA ILE A 116 4.37 9.67 5.08
C ILE A 116 4.20 11.11 5.52
N GLN A 117 5.30 11.71 5.98
CA GLN A 117 5.31 13.08 6.44
C GLN A 117 6.31 13.93 5.67
N ARG A 118 5.96 15.21 5.52
CA ARG A 118 6.79 16.21 4.89
C ARG A 118 6.64 17.54 5.61
N GLU A 119 7.76 18.09 6.05
CA GLU A 119 7.79 19.46 6.56
C GLU A 119 7.87 20.47 5.41
N ILE A 120 7.13 21.56 5.55
CA ILE A 120 7.05 22.64 4.60
C ILE A 120 7.68 23.87 5.23
N ASP A 121 8.85 24.24 4.69
CA ASP A 121 9.48 25.52 5.04
C ASP A 121 8.64 26.68 4.52
N LEU A 122 7.89 27.30 5.44
CA LEU A 122 7.07 28.46 5.19
C LEU A 122 7.86 29.66 4.65
N LYS A 123 9.18 29.76 4.87
CA LYS A 123 9.98 30.88 4.33
C LYS A 123 10.00 30.87 2.80
N ARG A 124 9.90 29.69 2.17
CA ARG A 124 9.88 29.53 0.71
C ARG A 124 8.57 29.98 0.09
N TYR A 125 7.50 29.93 0.87
CA TYR A 125 6.18 30.38 0.49
C TYR A 125 6.01 31.77 1.08
N LYS A 126 6.13 32.85 0.30
CA LYS A 126 5.92 34.25 0.75
C LYS A 126 4.48 34.55 1.24
N LEU A 127 3.82 33.55 1.82
CA LEU A 127 2.40 33.37 2.01
C LEU A 127 1.91 33.79 3.40
N ILE A 128 2.81 34.01 4.37
CA ILE A 128 2.44 34.48 5.71
C ILE A 128 3.26 35.72 6.06
N LYS A 129 3.00 36.83 5.36
CA LYS A 129 3.54 38.13 5.74
C LYS A 129 2.58 38.97 6.58
N ASN A 130 1.27 38.72 6.49
CA ASN A 130 0.27 39.48 7.25
C ASN A 130 -0.66 38.54 8.01
N ASP A 131 -0.99 38.91 9.25
CA ASP A 131 -1.97 38.23 10.11
C ASP A 131 -3.42 38.42 9.63
N ASN A 132 -3.65 38.77 8.36
CA ASN A 132 -5.00 38.94 7.84
C ASN A 132 -5.60 37.55 7.47
N ALA A 133 -6.90 37.38 7.73
CA ALA A 133 -7.59 36.10 7.54
C ALA A 133 -7.64 35.64 6.07
N LEU A 134 -7.49 36.57 5.11
CA LEU A 134 -7.50 36.29 3.67
C LEU A 134 -6.20 35.62 3.21
N ASP A 135 -5.05 36.09 3.69
CA ASP A 135 -3.73 35.54 3.40
C ASP A 135 -3.58 34.12 3.99
N VAL A 136 -4.15 33.88 5.18
CA VAL A 136 -4.22 32.53 5.77
C VAL A 136 -5.08 31.59 4.92
N LYS A 137 -6.25 32.05 4.42
CA LYS A 137 -7.12 31.24 3.55
C LYS A 137 -6.44 30.89 2.23
N ALA A 138 -5.82 31.86 1.56
CA ALA A 138 -5.09 31.64 0.31
C ALA A 138 -3.90 30.68 0.51
N SER A 139 -3.20 30.79 1.63
CA SER A 139 -2.13 29.87 2.02
C SER A 139 -2.64 28.43 2.20
N LEU A 140 -3.76 28.27 2.90
CA LEU A 140 -4.38 26.96 3.10
C LEU A 140 -4.88 26.34 1.79
N GLU A 141 -5.40 27.15 0.86
CA GLU A 141 -5.79 26.69 -0.48
C GLU A 141 -4.59 26.23 -1.31
N CYS A 142 -3.49 26.99 -1.29
CA CYS A 142 -2.24 26.60 -1.94
C CYS A 142 -1.68 25.28 -1.38
N LEU A 143 -1.72 25.11 -0.05
CA LEU A 143 -1.28 23.88 0.60
C LEU A 143 -2.19 22.69 0.29
N LYS A 144 -3.50 22.91 0.18
CA LYS A 144 -4.45 21.88 -0.28
C LYS A 144 -4.18 21.47 -1.73
N GLU A 145 -3.86 22.42 -2.60
CA GLU A 145 -3.50 22.14 -3.99
C GLU A 145 -2.20 21.33 -4.07
N GLN A 146 -1.17 21.71 -3.29
CA GLN A 146 0.08 20.95 -3.19
C GLN A 146 -0.19 19.54 -2.68
N LYS A 147 -0.98 19.38 -1.62
CA LYS A 147 -1.42 18.08 -1.11
C LYS A 147 -2.09 17.23 -2.19
N ASN A 148 -2.97 17.81 -3.00
CA ASN A 148 -3.65 17.08 -4.09
C ASN A 148 -2.69 16.66 -5.22
N LYS A 149 -1.61 17.41 -5.44
CA LYS A 149 -0.54 17.05 -6.38
C LYS A 149 0.41 15.98 -5.84
N MET A 150 0.39 15.71 -4.54
CA MET A 150 1.24 14.69 -3.94
C MET A 150 0.66 13.30 -4.23
N LYS A 151 1.51 12.42 -4.78
CA LYS A 151 1.21 11.02 -5.09
C LYS A 151 1.22 10.13 -3.84
N PHE A 152 0.74 10.63 -2.69
CA PHE A 152 0.72 9.87 -1.43
C PHE A 152 0.06 8.49 -1.58
N PRO A 153 -1.10 8.35 -2.25
CA PRO A 153 -1.73 7.04 -2.40
C PRO A 153 -0.83 6.05 -3.13
N GLU A 154 -0.14 6.49 -4.19
CA GLU A 154 0.78 5.62 -4.95
C GLU A 154 1.97 5.18 -4.08
N ILE A 155 2.51 6.08 -3.24
CA ILE A 155 3.64 5.76 -2.36
C ILE A 155 3.20 4.80 -1.25
N LEU A 156 2.06 5.06 -0.61
CA LEU A 156 1.48 4.18 0.40
C LEU A 156 1.19 2.79 -0.19
N ASP A 157 0.66 2.72 -1.41
CA ASP A 157 0.42 1.46 -2.12
C ASP A 157 1.72 0.67 -2.34
N LYS A 158 2.84 1.34 -2.63
CA LYS A 158 4.17 0.71 -2.74
C LYS A 158 4.66 0.14 -1.42
N VAL A 159 4.53 0.90 -0.34
CA VAL A 159 4.89 0.43 1.00
C VAL A 159 4.05 -0.79 1.39
N VAL A 160 2.73 -0.72 1.17
CA VAL A 160 1.81 -1.85 1.41
C VAL A 160 2.21 -3.07 0.58
N PHE A 161 2.53 -2.90 -0.70
CA PHE A 161 2.96 -4.01 -1.56
C PHE A 161 4.26 -4.68 -1.07
N SER A 162 5.22 -3.91 -0.53
CA SER A 162 6.42 -4.48 0.09
C SER A 162 6.08 -5.30 1.34
N LEU A 163 5.12 -4.84 2.14
CA LEU A 163 4.71 -5.49 3.39
C LEU A 163 3.86 -6.73 3.18
N ILE A 164 3.04 -6.79 2.11
CA ILE A 164 2.18 -7.94 1.76
C ILE A 164 2.98 -9.24 1.56
N ASN A 165 4.28 -9.16 1.30
CA ASN A 165 5.13 -10.34 1.18
C ASN A 165 5.67 -10.85 2.52
N GLU A 166 5.69 -10.00 3.55
CA GLU A 166 6.13 -10.33 4.92
C GLU A 166 4.96 -10.61 5.87
N ILE A 167 3.80 -10.06 5.55
CA ILE A 167 2.60 -10.04 6.38
C ILE A 167 1.45 -10.61 5.55
N ASP A 168 0.62 -11.46 6.15
CA ASP A 168 -0.57 -12.02 5.51
C ASP A 168 -1.40 -10.92 4.85
N GLN A 169 -1.69 -11.12 3.57
CA GLN A 169 -2.31 -10.12 2.70
C GLN A 169 -3.69 -9.67 3.21
N SER A 170 -4.34 -10.51 4.04
CA SER A 170 -5.62 -10.21 4.66
C SER A 170 -5.59 -8.95 5.53
N PHE A 171 -4.43 -8.62 6.12
CA PHE A 171 -4.21 -7.39 6.88
C PHE A 171 -4.45 -6.12 6.04
N PHE A 172 -4.18 -6.20 4.73
CA PHE A 172 -4.20 -5.06 3.81
C PHE A 172 -5.45 -4.98 2.93
N ILE A 173 -6.43 -5.86 3.15
CA ILE A 173 -7.71 -5.83 2.41
C ILE A 173 -8.35 -4.45 2.52
N LYS A 174 -8.29 -3.82 3.70
CA LYS A 174 -8.90 -2.51 3.90
C LYS A 174 -8.29 -1.73 5.06
N PRO A 175 -7.90 -0.46 4.85
CA PRO A 175 -7.50 0.40 5.96
C PRO A 175 -8.73 0.75 6.82
N ILE A 176 -8.54 0.75 8.14
CA ILE A 176 -9.47 1.28 9.14
C ILE A 176 -9.57 2.80 8.99
N ILE A 177 -8.41 3.45 8.82
CA ILE A 177 -8.28 4.89 8.60
C ILE A 177 -7.35 5.13 7.42
N GLU A 178 -7.76 5.98 6.49
CA GLU A 178 -6.90 6.51 5.42
C GLU A 178 -7.13 8.02 5.35
N GLU A 179 -6.13 8.79 5.79
CA GLU A 179 -6.28 10.22 5.96
C GLU A 179 -5.06 10.98 5.46
N ASN A 180 -5.29 12.25 5.13
CA ASN A 180 -4.24 13.19 4.78
C ASN A 180 -4.49 14.46 5.57
N LEU A 181 -3.61 14.78 6.51
CA LEU A 181 -3.75 15.92 7.40
C LEU A 181 -2.66 16.95 7.10
N LEU A 182 -3.02 18.21 7.33
CA LEU A 182 -2.13 19.35 7.37
C LEU A 182 -2.02 19.79 8.83
N ILE A 183 -0.84 19.60 9.40
CA ILE A 183 -0.53 19.92 10.77
C ILE A 183 0.13 21.30 10.83
N LEU A 184 -0.44 22.18 11.64
CA LEU A 184 0.06 23.53 11.91
C LEU A 184 0.68 23.58 13.30
N ASN A 185 1.95 24.03 13.38
CA ASN A 185 2.73 24.15 14.61
C ASN A 185 2.72 22.88 15.48
N ASP A 186 2.63 21.69 14.88
CA ASP A 186 2.55 20.40 15.56
C ASP A 186 1.35 20.21 16.52
N VAL A 187 0.36 21.12 16.52
CA VAL A 187 -0.79 21.08 17.45
C VAL A 187 -2.13 20.89 16.72
N ARG A 188 -2.31 21.50 15.54
CA ARG A 188 -3.62 21.57 14.87
C ARG A 188 -3.62 20.85 13.54
N ALA A 189 -4.49 19.85 13.38
CA ALA A 189 -4.65 19.10 12.14
C ALA A 189 -5.88 19.57 11.33
N LEU A 190 -5.68 19.85 10.05
CA LEU A 190 -6.72 20.20 9.08
C LEU A 190 -6.75 19.18 7.94
N GLY A 191 -7.93 18.78 7.48
CA GLY A 191 -8.10 17.71 6.48
C GLY A 191 -9.36 17.90 5.63
N ASN A 192 -9.52 17.07 4.61
CA ASN A 192 -10.77 16.99 3.85
C ASN A 192 -11.67 15.96 4.52
N ILE A 193 -12.96 16.27 4.65
CA ILE A 193 -13.96 15.36 5.24
C ILE A 193 -14.16 14.17 4.30
N ARG A 194 -13.52 13.02 4.58
CA ARG A 194 -13.89 11.72 4.01
C ARG A 194 -13.59 10.58 4.99
N ALA A 195 -14.35 10.51 6.08
CA ALA A 195 -14.38 9.30 6.89
C ALA A 195 -15.08 8.18 6.10
N LYS A 196 -14.32 7.16 5.66
CA LYS A 196 -14.87 5.89 5.19
C LYS A 196 -14.54 4.82 6.23
N MET A 197 -15.40 4.65 7.23
CA MET A 197 -15.31 3.53 8.16
C MET A 197 -15.89 2.28 7.50
N THR A 198 -15.17 1.17 7.50
CA THR A 198 -15.75 -0.14 7.15
C THR A 198 -14.75 -1.23 7.53
N GLY A 199 -15.12 -2.08 8.48
CA GLY A 199 -14.34 -3.25 8.90
C GLY A 199 -14.64 -4.47 8.05
N SER A 200 -13.66 -5.36 7.95
CA SER A 200 -13.82 -6.73 7.45
C SER A 200 -12.90 -7.62 8.27
N LEU A 201 -13.45 -8.67 8.90
CA LEU A 201 -12.67 -9.67 9.61
C LEU A 201 -12.17 -10.74 8.63
N THR A 202 -10.93 -11.19 8.82
CA THR A 202 -10.33 -12.28 8.06
C THR A 202 -9.29 -13.01 8.91
N ASN A 203 -9.45 -14.33 9.00
CA ASN A 203 -8.54 -15.23 9.72
C ASN A 203 -7.19 -15.34 9.00
N SER A 204 -6.08 -15.28 9.74
CA SER A 204 -4.72 -15.36 9.17
C SER A 204 -3.71 -15.98 10.14
N LYS A 205 -2.52 -16.32 9.62
CA LYS A 205 -1.46 -17.08 10.31
C LYS A 205 -0.67 -16.21 11.31
N PRO A 206 -0.10 -16.81 12.37
CA PRO A 206 0.67 -16.08 13.39
C PRO A 206 1.96 -15.48 12.84
N TYR A 207 2.26 -14.26 13.28
CA TYR A 207 3.38 -13.45 12.82
C TYR A 207 4.73 -13.86 13.43
N LYS A 208 5.77 -13.91 12.59
CA LYS A 208 7.18 -13.93 13.01
C LYS A 208 7.79 -12.58 12.62
N LYS A 209 8.65 -12.05 13.49
CA LYS A 209 9.46 -10.82 13.36
C LYS A 209 9.67 -10.32 11.90
N ILE A 210 9.39 -9.05 11.61
CA ILE A 210 9.65 -8.46 10.28
C ILE A 210 11.13 -8.19 10.13
N ASN A 211 11.67 -8.56 8.97
CA ASN A 211 12.99 -8.08 8.56
C ASN A 211 12.88 -6.64 8.05
N THR A 212 13.02 -5.66 8.94
CA THR A 212 12.87 -4.23 8.65
C THR A 212 13.79 -3.76 7.53
N ASN A 213 15.02 -4.28 7.48
CA ASN A 213 16.03 -3.91 6.49
C ASN A 213 15.61 -4.40 5.09
N GLU A 214 15.12 -5.63 4.99
CA GLU A 214 14.68 -6.21 3.71
C GLU A 214 13.43 -5.51 3.18
N VAL A 215 12.50 -5.13 4.07
CA VAL A 215 11.35 -4.31 3.69
C VAL A 215 11.79 -2.95 3.15
N GLU A 216 12.71 -2.27 3.84
CA GLU A 216 13.25 -0.99 3.40
C GLU A 216 13.95 -1.09 2.04
N GLU A 217 14.80 -2.10 1.82
CA GLU A 217 15.46 -2.36 0.54
C GLU A 217 14.44 -2.57 -0.59
N ARG A 218 13.40 -3.38 -0.36
CA ARG A 218 12.32 -3.61 -1.35
C ARG A 218 11.56 -2.32 -1.65
N ILE A 219 11.21 -1.54 -0.62
CA ILE A 219 10.54 -0.25 -0.79
C ILE A 219 11.38 0.66 -1.70
N ASN A 220 12.67 0.80 -1.41
CA ASN A 220 13.60 1.59 -2.20
C ASN A 220 13.68 1.12 -3.66
N LYS A 221 13.78 -0.19 -3.90
CA LYS A 221 13.79 -0.80 -5.25
C LYS A 221 12.51 -0.48 -6.03
N ILE A 222 11.34 -0.62 -5.42
CA ILE A 222 10.02 -0.40 -6.04
C ILE A 222 9.78 1.08 -6.38
N THR A 223 10.36 2.00 -5.61
CA THR A 223 10.28 3.44 -5.91
C THR A 223 11.30 3.96 -6.88
N SER A 224 12.33 3.18 -7.22
CA SER A 224 13.33 3.62 -8.19
C SER A 224 12.67 3.99 -9.52
N SER A 225 13.15 5.07 -10.15
CA SER A 225 12.61 5.60 -11.42
C SER A 225 12.65 4.59 -12.57
N HIS A 226 13.54 3.61 -12.50
CA HIS A 226 13.68 2.53 -13.48
C HIS A 226 12.51 1.52 -13.44
N ASN A 227 11.69 1.57 -12.39
CA ASN A 227 10.67 0.57 -12.09
C ASN A 227 9.23 1.12 -12.16
N ASN A 228 8.98 2.16 -12.96
CA ASN A 228 7.65 2.80 -13.07
C ASN A 228 6.52 1.83 -13.46
N TRP A 229 6.82 0.74 -14.17
CA TRP A 229 5.86 -0.29 -14.55
C TRP A 229 5.26 -1.04 -13.34
N ILE A 230 5.98 -1.07 -12.21
CA ILE A 230 5.52 -1.72 -10.97
C ILE A 230 4.24 -1.07 -10.47
N ASN A 231 4.04 0.23 -10.68
CA ASN A 231 2.81 0.92 -10.26
C ASN A 231 1.56 0.23 -10.82
N SER A 232 1.61 -0.19 -12.09
CA SER A 232 0.50 -0.90 -12.74
C SER A 232 0.23 -2.23 -12.06
N ILE A 233 1.27 -2.97 -11.70
CA ILE A 233 1.15 -4.27 -11.04
C ILE A 233 0.61 -4.12 -9.61
N ILE A 234 1.16 -3.17 -8.84
CA ILE A 234 0.70 -2.87 -7.49
C ILE A 234 -0.78 -2.52 -7.51
N HIS A 235 -1.21 -1.67 -8.43
CA HIS A 235 -2.60 -1.28 -8.57
C HIS A 235 -3.52 -2.50 -8.71
N TRP A 236 -3.20 -3.44 -9.61
CA TRP A 236 -4.01 -4.62 -9.83
C TRP A 236 -3.99 -5.60 -8.66
N HIS A 237 -2.83 -5.81 -8.02
CA HIS A 237 -2.73 -6.66 -6.82
C HIS A 237 -3.58 -6.11 -5.67
N LEU A 238 -3.41 -4.83 -5.33
CA LEU A 238 -4.16 -4.22 -4.23
C LEU A 238 -5.66 -4.13 -4.55
N SER A 239 -6.02 -3.94 -5.82
CA SER A 239 -7.42 -3.97 -6.24
C SER A 239 -8.03 -5.36 -6.08
N MET A 240 -7.30 -6.42 -6.44
CA MET A 240 -7.69 -7.81 -6.22
C MET A 240 -7.92 -8.11 -4.73
N LEU A 241 -7.05 -7.63 -3.84
CA LEU A 241 -7.19 -7.85 -2.40
C LEU A 241 -8.42 -7.15 -1.81
N LYS A 242 -8.69 -5.92 -2.26
CA LYS A 242 -9.81 -5.08 -1.80
C LYS A 242 -11.18 -5.52 -2.34
N GLU A 243 -11.19 -6.28 -3.43
CA GLU A 243 -12.41 -6.61 -4.15
C GLU A 243 -13.20 -7.76 -3.49
N LYS A 244 -14.50 -7.52 -3.33
CA LYS A 244 -15.44 -8.50 -2.74
C LYS A 244 -16.12 -9.34 -3.82
N ASP A 245 -16.35 -8.76 -4.99
CA ASP A 245 -16.92 -9.46 -6.12
C ASP A 245 -15.92 -10.49 -6.64
N LYS A 246 -16.29 -11.78 -6.60
CA LYS A 246 -15.43 -12.90 -6.98
C LYS A 246 -14.93 -12.78 -8.44
N TRP A 247 -15.77 -12.27 -9.34
CA TRP A 247 -15.42 -12.12 -10.75
C TRP A 247 -14.40 -10.99 -10.95
N LYS A 248 -14.65 -9.82 -10.37
CA LYS A 248 -13.69 -8.70 -10.44
C LYS A 248 -12.37 -9.06 -9.77
N LYS A 249 -12.42 -9.75 -8.62
CA LYS A 249 -11.24 -10.25 -7.92
C LYS A 249 -10.42 -11.19 -8.81
N PHE A 250 -11.07 -12.15 -9.47
CA PHE A 250 -10.41 -13.04 -10.43
C PHE A 250 -9.79 -12.23 -11.59
N TYR A 251 -10.55 -11.30 -12.18
CA TYR A 251 -10.08 -10.50 -13.30
C TYR A 251 -8.86 -9.64 -12.93
N PHE A 252 -8.90 -8.93 -11.80
CA PHE A 252 -7.77 -8.12 -11.33
C PHE A 252 -6.53 -8.98 -11.05
N GLY A 253 -6.71 -10.17 -10.44
CA GLY A 253 -5.61 -11.12 -10.24
C GLY A 253 -5.01 -11.63 -11.55
N PHE A 254 -5.85 -11.94 -12.54
CA PHE A 254 -5.37 -12.37 -13.85
C PHE A 254 -4.60 -11.25 -14.57
N VAL A 255 -5.12 -10.01 -14.56
CA VAL A 255 -4.42 -8.86 -15.17
C VAL A 255 -3.09 -8.60 -14.49
N PHE A 256 -3.02 -8.73 -13.16
CA PHE A 256 -1.76 -8.70 -12.41
C PHE A 256 -0.78 -9.75 -12.94
N LEU A 257 -1.20 -11.02 -13.03
CA LEU A 257 -0.33 -12.11 -13.48
C LEU A 257 0.12 -11.92 -14.93
N GLU A 258 -0.75 -11.43 -15.80
CA GLU A 258 -0.44 -11.16 -17.20
C GLU A 258 0.67 -10.11 -17.32
N ILE A 259 0.51 -8.96 -16.67
CA ILE A 259 1.51 -7.88 -16.69
C ILE A 259 2.82 -8.35 -16.04
N MET A 260 2.74 -9.02 -14.89
CA MET A 260 3.90 -9.57 -14.19
C MET A 260 4.66 -10.56 -15.08
N THR A 261 3.96 -11.50 -15.71
CA THR A 261 4.55 -12.49 -16.61
C THR A 261 5.30 -11.81 -17.76
N HIS A 262 4.69 -10.80 -18.39
CA HIS A 262 5.35 -10.04 -19.44
C HIS A 262 6.64 -9.38 -18.97
N LYS A 263 6.61 -8.76 -17.78
CA LYS A 263 7.75 -8.00 -17.25
C LYS A 263 8.87 -8.90 -16.75
N ALA A 264 8.53 -9.97 -16.04
CA ALA A 264 9.47 -11.00 -15.63
C ALA A 264 10.11 -11.67 -16.85
N PHE A 265 9.31 -12.03 -17.86
CA PHE A 265 9.82 -12.61 -19.10
C PHE A 265 10.79 -11.65 -19.81
N GLU A 266 10.43 -10.38 -20.02
CA GLU A 266 11.31 -9.39 -20.65
C GLU A 266 12.65 -9.26 -19.91
N LYS A 267 12.62 -9.24 -18.58
CA LYS A 267 13.83 -9.11 -17.74
C LYS A 267 14.70 -10.36 -17.84
N ILE A 268 14.12 -11.51 -17.51
CA ILE A 268 14.83 -12.80 -17.48
C ILE A 268 15.34 -13.18 -18.88
N TYR A 269 14.54 -12.95 -19.94
CA TYR A 269 14.93 -13.25 -21.31
C TYR A 269 16.11 -12.37 -21.76
N ARG A 270 16.10 -11.06 -21.46
CA ARG A 270 17.24 -10.17 -21.76
C ARG A 270 18.49 -10.61 -21.01
N GLU A 271 18.39 -10.83 -19.69
CA GLU A 271 19.52 -11.23 -18.86
C GLU A 271 20.13 -12.57 -19.33
N ASN A 272 19.29 -13.56 -19.64
CA ASN A 272 19.76 -14.86 -20.13
C ASN A 272 20.29 -14.82 -21.58
N LEU A 273 19.77 -13.95 -22.46
CA LEU A 273 20.36 -13.74 -23.79
C LEU A 273 21.80 -13.22 -23.68
N PHE A 274 22.06 -12.30 -22.77
CA PHE A 274 23.42 -11.79 -22.55
C PHE A 274 24.35 -12.88 -21.97
N ASP A 275 23.83 -13.75 -21.11
CA ASP A 275 24.60 -14.89 -20.59
C ASP A 275 24.88 -15.93 -21.66
N VAL A 276 23.92 -16.25 -22.55
CA VAL A 276 24.14 -17.18 -23.67
C VAL A 276 25.15 -16.60 -24.67
N LEU A 277 25.03 -15.31 -25.03
CA LEU A 277 25.98 -14.63 -25.92
C LEU A 277 27.39 -14.48 -25.30
N LYS A 278 27.51 -14.41 -23.97
CA LYS A 278 28.82 -14.46 -23.28
C LYS A 278 29.37 -15.88 -23.15
N LYS A 279 28.50 -16.88 -22.96
CA LYS A 279 28.88 -18.29 -22.72
C LYS A 279 29.22 -19.08 -23.99
N ASP A 280 28.92 -18.55 -25.18
CA ASP A 280 29.46 -19.07 -26.45
C ASP A 280 30.99 -18.95 -26.57
N ASN A 281 31.67 -18.27 -25.63
CA ASN A 281 33.15 -18.16 -25.60
C ASN A 281 33.85 -19.10 -24.60
N GLU A 282 33.15 -19.71 -23.63
CA GLU A 282 33.79 -20.58 -22.63
C GLU A 282 32.87 -21.76 -22.29
N GLY A 283 33.32 -22.98 -22.66
CA GLY A 283 32.54 -24.22 -22.66
C GLY A 283 31.72 -24.47 -21.39
N TYR A 284 30.41 -24.62 -21.56
CA TYR A 284 29.46 -24.72 -20.46
C TYR A 284 28.95 -26.15 -20.18
N ASP A 285 28.54 -26.32 -18.92
CA ASP A 285 28.10 -27.55 -18.26
C ASP A 285 26.67 -27.98 -18.66
N LYS A 286 26.48 -29.28 -18.90
CA LYS A 286 25.31 -29.90 -19.60
C LYS A 286 24.07 -30.12 -18.72
N PHE A 287 24.10 -29.75 -17.44
CA PHE A 287 23.07 -30.18 -16.49
C PHE A 287 21.87 -29.23 -16.33
N ILE A 288 21.94 -28.00 -16.87
CA ILE A 288 20.79 -27.09 -16.85
C ILE A 288 20.05 -27.19 -18.19
N LYS A 289 19.07 -28.09 -18.27
CA LYS A 289 18.11 -28.15 -19.39
C LYS A 289 17.11 -26.99 -19.30
N ILE A 290 17.55 -25.77 -19.58
CA ILE A 290 16.61 -24.70 -19.89
C ILE A 290 16.12 -24.96 -21.31
N PRO A 291 14.79 -25.04 -21.58
CA PRO A 291 14.26 -25.21 -22.93
C PRO A 291 14.39 -23.90 -23.70
N ILE A 292 15.63 -23.45 -23.94
CA ILE A 292 15.94 -22.18 -24.58
C ILE A 292 15.77 -22.30 -26.10
N SER A 293 16.13 -23.44 -26.70
CA SER A 293 16.16 -23.61 -28.15
C SER A 293 14.81 -23.35 -28.83
N ASP A 294 13.70 -23.61 -28.14
CA ASP A 294 12.36 -23.53 -28.72
C ASP A 294 11.66 -22.18 -28.44
N ILE A 295 12.25 -21.33 -27.59
CA ILE A 295 11.68 -20.05 -27.15
C ILE A 295 12.45 -18.85 -27.72
N ILE A 296 13.65 -19.04 -28.29
CA ILE A 296 14.34 -18.02 -29.07
C ILE A 296 13.62 -17.85 -30.42
N SER A 297 12.47 -17.18 -30.39
CA SER A 297 12.03 -16.43 -31.56
C SER A 297 12.84 -15.14 -31.62
N GLU A 298 13.26 -14.72 -32.82
CA GLU A 298 13.92 -13.42 -33.04
C GLU A 298 13.10 -12.22 -32.48
N ASP A 299 11.80 -12.41 -32.24
CA ASP A 299 10.90 -11.41 -31.66
C ASP A 299 10.17 -11.94 -30.41
N ALA A 300 10.73 -11.61 -29.23
CA ALA A 300 10.15 -11.89 -27.91
C ALA A 300 8.68 -11.44 -27.74
N ASN A 301 8.20 -10.49 -28.55
CA ASN A 301 6.81 -10.05 -28.51
C ASN A 301 5.84 -11.09 -29.07
N LYS A 302 6.29 -11.95 -30.00
CA LYS A 302 5.46 -12.98 -30.63
C LYS A 302 5.25 -14.22 -29.77
N VAL A 303 6.04 -14.38 -28.70
CA VAL A 303 5.88 -15.49 -27.75
C VAL A 303 4.54 -15.34 -27.02
N THR A 304 3.72 -16.39 -27.07
CA THR A 304 2.40 -16.40 -26.44
C THR A 304 2.49 -16.22 -24.93
N LEU A 305 1.45 -15.67 -24.29
CA LEU A 305 1.40 -15.51 -22.84
C LEU A 305 1.65 -16.83 -22.09
N MET A 306 1.13 -17.94 -22.61
CA MET A 306 1.34 -19.28 -22.02
C MET A 306 2.82 -19.67 -22.04
N ALA A 307 3.50 -19.47 -23.17
CA ALA A 307 4.92 -19.78 -23.31
C ALA A 307 5.78 -18.85 -22.44
N LYS A 308 5.44 -17.55 -22.36
CA LYS A 308 6.08 -16.60 -21.45
C LYS A 308 5.97 -17.04 -19.99
N PHE A 309 4.75 -17.41 -19.56
CA PHE A 309 4.53 -17.90 -18.20
C PHE A 309 5.29 -19.21 -17.95
N SER A 310 5.27 -20.14 -18.90
CA SER A 310 6.02 -21.40 -18.82
C SER A 310 7.52 -21.15 -18.60
N PHE A 311 8.10 -20.21 -19.35
CA PHE A 311 9.50 -19.84 -19.21
C PHE A 311 9.80 -19.24 -17.82
N VAL A 312 8.99 -18.26 -17.40
CA VAL A 312 9.13 -17.61 -16.08
C VAL A 312 8.98 -18.63 -14.96
N ALA A 313 7.98 -19.50 -15.02
CA ALA A 313 7.72 -20.54 -14.03
C ALA A 313 8.85 -21.56 -13.94
N GLY A 314 9.41 -21.97 -15.09
CA GLY A 314 10.52 -22.92 -15.13
C GLY A 314 11.80 -22.38 -14.49
N ILE A 315 11.98 -21.05 -14.49
CA ILE A 315 13.15 -20.39 -13.90
C ILE A 315 12.91 -20.05 -12.42
N LEU A 316 11.76 -19.45 -12.09
CA LEU A 316 11.48 -18.96 -10.74
C LEU A 316 10.93 -20.03 -9.79
N HIS A 317 10.29 -21.08 -10.30
CA HIS A 317 9.68 -22.13 -9.47
C HIS A 317 9.83 -23.54 -10.07
N PRO A 318 11.07 -24.01 -10.35
CA PRO A 318 11.31 -25.27 -11.05
C PRO A 318 10.68 -26.48 -10.35
N ILE A 319 10.63 -26.48 -9.00
CA ILE A 319 10.10 -27.58 -8.19
C ILE A 319 8.57 -27.73 -8.39
N ASN A 320 7.83 -26.62 -8.45
CA ASN A 320 6.36 -26.64 -8.59
C ASN A 320 5.88 -26.32 -10.02
N TYR A 321 6.81 -26.23 -10.96
CA TYR A 321 6.59 -25.78 -12.34
C TYR A 321 5.34 -26.39 -12.99
N SER A 322 5.20 -27.72 -12.94
CA SER A 322 4.08 -28.43 -13.57
C SER A 322 2.73 -28.04 -12.98
N ASN A 323 2.67 -27.82 -11.66
CA ASN A 323 1.46 -27.40 -10.98
C ASN A 323 1.13 -25.94 -11.30
N ASP A 324 2.12 -25.05 -11.29
CA ASP A 324 1.93 -23.64 -11.62
C ASP A 324 1.47 -23.45 -13.06
N LEU A 325 2.05 -24.19 -14.01
CA LEU A 325 1.64 -24.17 -15.41
C LEU A 325 0.20 -24.68 -15.58
N SER A 326 -0.17 -25.75 -14.88
CA SER A 326 -1.55 -26.27 -14.88
C SER A 326 -2.53 -25.23 -14.33
N ASN A 327 -2.20 -24.60 -13.20
CA ASN A 327 -3.01 -23.57 -12.56
C ASN A 327 -3.16 -22.32 -13.45
N PHE A 328 -2.07 -21.86 -14.06
CA PHE A 328 -2.12 -20.73 -14.98
C PHE A 328 -2.95 -21.05 -16.22
N LYS A 329 -2.83 -22.27 -16.76
CA LYS A 329 -3.66 -22.74 -17.89
C LYS A 329 -5.14 -22.75 -17.55
N LYS A 330 -5.54 -23.21 -16.35
CA LYS A 330 -6.93 -23.13 -15.88
C LYS A 330 -7.41 -21.67 -15.85
N CYS A 331 -6.63 -20.79 -15.25
CA CYS A 331 -6.98 -19.37 -15.13
C CYS A 331 -7.11 -18.70 -16.50
N LYS A 332 -6.15 -18.92 -17.41
CA LYS A 332 -6.17 -18.37 -18.77
C LYS A 332 -7.38 -18.86 -19.55
N LYS A 333 -7.73 -20.15 -19.45
CA LYS A 333 -8.91 -20.70 -20.13
C LYS A 333 -10.20 -20.00 -19.69
N ILE A 334 -10.36 -19.74 -18.39
CA ILE A 334 -11.53 -19.04 -17.85
C ILE A 334 -11.54 -17.57 -18.32
N ARG A 335 -10.40 -16.88 -18.25
CA ARG A 335 -10.29 -15.50 -18.74
C ARG A 335 -10.63 -15.40 -20.22
N ASP A 336 -10.10 -16.31 -21.05
CA ASP A 336 -10.37 -16.30 -22.49
C ASP A 336 -11.86 -16.53 -22.76
N LYS A 337 -12.52 -17.48 -22.09
CA LYS A 337 -13.98 -17.66 -22.19
C LYS A 337 -14.75 -16.37 -21.91
N ILE A 338 -14.43 -15.70 -20.80
CA ILE A 338 -15.03 -14.42 -20.41
C ILE A 338 -14.80 -13.36 -21.50
N SER A 339 -13.58 -13.26 -22.04
CA SER A 339 -13.26 -12.31 -23.11
C SER A 339 -14.02 -12.57 -24.41
N HIS A 340 -14.44 -13.81 -24.67
CA HIS A 340 -15.28 -14.15 -25.83
C HIS A 340 -16.79 -13.98 -25.55
N GLY A 341 -17.17 -13.52 -24.36
CA GLY A 341 -18.57 -13.31 -23.98
C GLY A 341 -19.28 -14.55 -23.43
N ASP A 342 -18.56 -15.63 -23.13
CA ASP A 342 -19.15 -16.82 -22.51
C ASP A 342 -19.62 -16.50 -21.09
N VAL A 343 -20.79 -17.04 -20.72
CA VAL A 343 -21.27 -17.00 -19.35
C VAL A 343 -20.51 -18.04 -18.53
N VAL A 344 -19.74 -17.58 -17.55
CA VAL A 344 -19.00 -18.44 -16.61
C VAL A 344 -19.63 -18.33 -15.24
N GLU A 345 -20.00 -19.47 -14.66
CA GLU A 345 -20.50 -19.53 -13.29
C GLU A 345 -19.44 -19.13 -12.28
N ILE A 346 -19.84 -18.35 -11.28
CA ILE A 346 -18.96 -17.79 -10.25
C ILE A 346 -18.20 -18.88 -9.47
N ASP A 347 -18.84 -20.02 -9.24
CA ASP A 347 -18.26 -21.12 -8.45
C ASP A 347 -17.21 -21.95 -9.22
N VAL A 348 -17.11 -21.72 -10.53
CA VAL A 348 -16.09 -22.34 -11.40
C VAL A 348 -14.81 -21.49 -11.48
N LEU A 349 -14.83 -20.26 -10.94
CA LEU A 349 -13.65 -19.38 -10.94
C LEU A 349 -12.51 -19.99 -10.12
N PRO A 350 -11.31 -20.16 -10.70
CA PRO A 350 -10.16 -20.81 -10.03
C PRO A 350 -9.44 -19.79 -9.12
N LEU A 351 -10.17 -19.22 -8.16
CA LEU A 351 -9.66 -18.18 -7.25
C LEU A 351 -8.53 -18.70 -6.37
N LYS A 352 -8.59 -19.97 -5.94
CA LYS A 352 -7.55 -20.57 -5.11
C LYS A 352 -6.24 -20.69 -5.88
N GLU A 353 -6.31 -21.21 -7.10
CA GLU A 353 -5.17 -21.29 -8.02
C GLU A 353 -4.62 -19.90 -8.35
N MET A 354 -5.50 -18.94 -8.66
CA MET A 354 -5.12 -17.56 -8.95
C MET A 354 -4.38 -16.92 -7.77
N ASN A 355 -4.93 -16.99 -6.55
CA ASN A 355 -4.30 -16.43 -5.35
C ASN A 355 -2.93 -17.07 -5.11
N SER A 356 -2.82 -18.40 -5.22
CA SER A 356 -1.54 -19.10 -5.04
C SER A 356 -0.47 -18.65 -6.02
N LEU A 357 -0.83 -18.42 -7.29
CA LEU A 357 0.09 -17.88 -8.30
C LEU A 357 0.46 -16.43 -7.98
N VAL A 358 -0.53 -15.59 -7.67
CA VAL A 358 -0.31 -14.16 -7.36
C VAL A 358 0.63 -14.00 -6.17
N GLU A 359 0.38 -14.71 -5.07
CA GLU A 359 1.19 -14.68 -3.85
C GLU A 359 2.66 -15.08 -4.10
N PHE A 360 2.87 -16.18 -4.82
CA PHE A 360 4.22 -16.66 -5.11
C PHE A 360 4.96 -15.70 -6.05
N TYR A 361 4.38 -15.39 -7.21
CA TYR A 361 5.07 -14.60 -8.21
C TYR A 361 5.16 -13.11 -7.85
N SER A 362 4.29 -12.57 -6.98
CA SER A 362 4.48 -11.21 -6.44
C SER A 362 5.75 -11.10 -5.62
N ARG A 363 6.07 -12.15 -4.85
CA ARG A 363 7.28 -12.22 -4.03
C ARG A 363 8.52 -12.36 -4.89
N GLU A 364 8.53 -13.33 -5.80
CA GLU A 364 9.69 -13.55 -6.67
C GLU A 364 9.96 -12.36 -7.60
N MET A 365 8.92 -11.67 -8.07
CA MET A 365 9.11 -10.46 -8.87
C MET A 365 9.83 -9.35 -8.09
N LEU A 366 9.62 -9.22 -6.78
CA LEU A 366 10.38 -8.25 -5.98
C LEU A 366 11.84 -8.64 -5.82
N ASN A 367 12.13 -9.94 -5.71
CA ASN A 367 13.51 -10.45 -5.66
C ASN A 367 14.25 -10.19 -6.98
N LEU A 368 13.51 -10.23 -8.09
CA LEU A 368 14.06 -9.92 -9.39
C LEU A 368 14.41 -8.44 -9.57
N LEU A 369 13.83 -7.49 -8.84
CA LEU A 369 14.14 -6.05 -8.98
C LEU A 369 15.56 -5.73 -8.52
#